data_AF-A0A6G4X7T6-F1
#
_entry.id   AF-A0A6G4X7T6-F1
#
_cell.length_a   1.000
_cell.length_b   1.000
_cell.length_c   1.000
_cell.angle_alpha   90.00
_cell.angle_beta   90.00
_cell.angle_gamma   90.00
#
_symmetry.space_group_name_H-M   'P 1'
#
loop_
_entity.id
_entity.type
_entity.pdbx_description
1 polymer ?
#
loop_
_entity_poly.entity_id
_entity_poly.type
_entity_poly.pdbx_seq_one_letter_code
_entity_poly.pdbx_strand_id
1 'polypeptide(L)'
;MRRAVVRLRRELDTHPAELRDRRVAERELEALGEAVDSGGLDVETLRCALLRLTAALGSVSALSLALAEVRAAIALFGVTPR
;
A
#
# COMPACT_ATOMS: atom_id res chain seq x y z
N MET A 1 -2.58 4.84 -9.36
CA MET A 1 -1.96 4.78 -8.03
C MET A 1 -2.93 5.13 -6.90
N ARG A 2 -3.39 6.39 -6.78
CA ARG A 2 -4.30 6.85 -5.70
C ARG A 2 -5.50 5.95 -5.41
N ARG A 3 -6.23 5.51 -6.46
CA ARG A 3 -7.40 4.62 -6.34
C ARG A 3 -7.07 3.29 -5.64
N ALA A 4 -5.92 2.70 -5.93
CA ALA A 4 -5.51 1.42 -5.34
C ALA A 4 -5.17 1.59 -3.84
N VAL A 5 -4.52 2.70 -3.48
CA VAL A 5 -4.21 3.05 -2.08
C VAL A 5 -5.48 3.26 -1.26
N VAL A 6 -6.44 4.03 -1.79
CA VAL A 6 -7.74 4.26 -1.14
C VAL A 6 -8.51 2.96 -0.94
N ARG A 7 -8.46 2.03 -1.92
CA ARG A 7 -9.09 0.73 -1.79
C ARG A 7 -8.45 -0.10 -0.68
N LEU A 8 -7.11 -0.19 -0.64
CA LEU A 8 -6.40 -0.92 0.40
C LEU A 8 -6.70 -0.37 1.80
N ARG A 9 -6.82 0.96 1.94
CA ARG A 9 -7.23 1.61 3.20
C ARG A 9 -8.61 1.14 3.63
N ARG A 10 -9.57 1.16 2.71
CA ARG A 10 -10.94 0.72 3.00
C ARG A 10 -10.98 -0.74 3.42
N GLU A 11 -10.29 -1.62 2.71
CA GLU A 11 -10.25 -3.05 3.06
C GLU A 11 -9.64 -3.26 4.46
N LEU A 12 -8.56 -2.54 4.79
CA LEU A 12 -7.94 -2.57 6.11
C LEU A 12 -8.87 -2.06 7.21
N ASP A 13 -9.57 -0.95 6.97
CA ASP A 13 -10.55 -0.38 7.92
C ASP A 13 -11.74 -1.31 8.16
N THR A 14 -12.19 -2.00 7.12
CA THR A 14 -13.27 -2.99 7.23
C THR A 14 -12.82 -4.35 7.75
N HIS A 15 -11.51 -4.59 7.89
CA HIS A 15 -10.99 -5.88 8.32
C HIS A 15 -11.22 -6.07 9.83
N PRO A 16 -12.05 -7.03 10.26
CA PRO A 16 -12.46 -7.17 11.65
C PRO A 16 -11.40 -7.85 12.53
N ALA A 17 -10.39 -8.50 11.94
CA ALA A 17 -9.36 -9.17 12.71
C ALA A 17 -8.35 -8.16 13.28
N GLU A 18 -7.97 -8.35 14.55
CA GLU A 18 -6.83 -7.68 15.15
C GLU A 18 -5.56 -8.17 14.48
N LEU A 19 -5.15 -7.45 13.43
CA LEU A 19 -3.85 -7.66 12.81
C LEU A 19 -2.78 -7.28 13.84
N ARG A 20 -1.84 -8.21 14.08
CA ARG A 20 -0.74 -8.05 15.05
C ARG A 20 -0.07 -6.67 14.93
N ASP A 21 0.18 -6.24 13.70
CA ASP A 21 0.86 -4.98 13.39
C ASP A 21 -0.06 -3.99 12.66
N ARG A 22 -1.37 -4.01 12.96
CA ARG A 22 -2.38 -3.14 12.33
C ARG A 22 -1.96 -1.67 12.29
N ARG A 23 -1.56 -1.12 13.44
CA ARG A 23 -1.13 0.28 13.57
C ARG A 23 0.10 0.61 12.73
N VAL A 24 1.00 -0.36 12.53
CA VAL A 24 2.16 -0.19 11.66
C VAL A 24 1.69 -0.13 10.21
N ALA A 25 0.83 -1.05 9.79
CA ALA A 25 0.26 -1.06 8.44
C ALA A 25 -0.53 0.22 8.13
N GLU A 26 -1.32 0.72 9.09
CA GLU A 26 -2.10 1.95 8.93
C GLU A 26 -1.21 3.19 8.74
N ARG A 27 -0.12 3.31 9.50
CA ARG A 27 0.86 4.41 9.35
C ARG A 27 1.60 4.34 8.04
N GLU A 28 2.07 3.16 7.65
CA GLU A 28 2.74 2.95 6.36
C GLU A 28 1.81 3.29 5.18
N LEU A 29 0.53 2.93 5.30
CA LEU A 29 -0.47 3.26 4.29
C LEU A 29 -0.82 4.75 4.25
N GLU A 30 -0.64 5.47 5.34
CA GLU A 30 -0.87 6.92 5.42
C GLU A 30 0.29 7.65 4.73
N ALA A 31 1.52 7.27 5.09
CA ALA A 31 2.73 7.73 4.40
C ALA A 31 2.69 7.43 2.90
N LEU A 32 2.19 6.26 2.50
CA LEU A 32 2.02 5.91 1.08
C LEU A 32 0.99 6.81 0.39
N GLY A 33 -0.13 7.13 1.06
CA GLY A 33 -1.17 8.03 0.54
C GLY A 33 -0.66 9.46 0.35
N GLU A 34 -0.03 10.03 1.37
CA GLU A 34 0.59 11.36 1.31
C GLU A 34 1.61 11.47 0.20
N ALA A 35 2.43 10.43 0.06
CA ALA A 35 3.51 10.44 -0.89
C ALA A 35 3.04 10.22 -2.34
N VAL A 36 1.92 9.51 -2.53
CA VAL A 36 1.21 9.48 -3.83
C VAL A 36 0.61 10.84 -4.16
N ASP A 37 0.08 11.56 -3.17
CA ASP A 37 -0.51 12.89 -3.34
C ASP A 37 0.55 13.99 -3.57
N SER A 38 1.77 13.83 -3.04
CA SER A 38 2.87 14.77 -3.24
C SER A 38 3.54 14.67 -4.62
N GLY A 39 3.28 13.60 -5.39
CA GLY A 39 3.74 13.42 -6.78
C GLY A 39 5.25 13.20 -6.98
N GLY A 40 6.07 13.43 -5.95
CA GLY A 40 7.54 13.45 -6.03
C GLY A 40 8.26 12.11 -5.82
N LEU A 41 7.55 10.99 -5.71
CA LEU A 41 8.16 9.74 -5.23
C LEU A 41 8.94 8.93 -6.26
N ASP A 42 10.10 8.43 -5.88
CA ASP A 42 10.81 7.39 -6.65
C ASP A 42 10.12 6.01 -6.53
N VAL A 43 10.22 5.20 -7.58
CA VAL A 43 9.62 3.87 -7.64
C VAL A 43 10.19 2.95 -6.56
N GLU A 44 11.48 3.10 -6.21
CA GLU A 44 12.09 2.32 -5.15
C GLU A 44 11.53 2.66 -3.77
N THR A 45 11.21 3.94 -3.52
CA THR A 45 10.54 4.34 -2.27
C THR A 45 9.16 3.69 -2.14
N LEU A 46 8.40 3.65 -3.23
CA LEU A 46 7.10 2.98 -3.28
C LEU A 46 7.20 1.47 -3.03
N ARG A 47 8.21 0.81 -3.61
CA ARG A 47 8.47 -0.62 -3.40
C ARG A 47 8.87 -0.91 -1.94
N CYS A 48 9.75 -0.11 -1.36
CA CYS A 48 10.15 -0.23 0.04
C CYS A 48 8.98 -0.02 1.01
N ALA A 49 8.09 0.94 0.73
CA ALA A 49 6.86 1.12 1.52
C ALA A 49 5.93 -0.11 1.41
N LEU A 50 5.75 -0.65 0.21
CA LEU A 50 4.95 -1.87 0.01
C LEU A 50 5.52 -3.07 0.77
N LEU A 51 6.83 -3.26 0.78
CA LEU A 51 7.49 -4.33 1.53
C LEU A 51 7.22 -4.23 3.04
N ARG A 52 7.32 -3.03 3.61
CA ARG A 52 6.97 -2.78 5.02
C ARG A 52 5.50 -3.07 5.31
N LEU A 53 4.61 -2.65 4.42
CA LEU A 53 3.18 -2.98 4.50
C LEU A 53 2.93 -4.48 4.47
N THR A 54 3.59 -5.22 3.57
CA THR A 54 3.46 -6.69 3.52
C THR A 54 4.04 -7.39 4.75
N ALA A 55 5.11 -6.85 5.35
CA ALA A 55 5.67 -7.37 6.59
C ALA A 55 4.73 -7.15 7.78
N ALA A 56 4.08 -5.99 7.86
CA ALA A 56 3.12 -5.67 8.93
C ALA A 56 1.77 -6.39 8.77
N LEU A 57 1.30 -6.58 7.54
CA LEU A 57 0.05 -7.29 7.27
C LEU A 57 0.22 -8.82 7.31
N GLY A 58 1.42 -9.33 7.02
CA GLY A 58 1.68 -10.77 6.91
C GLY A 58 0.95 -11.43 5.73
N SER A 59 0.80 -12.76 5.77
CA SER A 59 0.09 -13.56 4.75
C SER A 59 -1.44 -13.51 4.89
N VAL A 60 -2.02 -12.32 5.11
CA VAL A 60 -3.48 -12.15 5.23
C VAL A 60 -4.12 -12.21 3.86
N SER A 61 -4.69 -13.37 3.52
CA SER A 61 -5.32 -13.62 2.22
C SER A 61 -6.44 -12.62 1.91
N ALA A 62 -7.16 -12.11 2.91
CA ALA A 62 -8.23 -11.13 2.74
C ALA A 62 -7.76 -9.80 2.13
N LEU A 63 -6.50 -9.41 2.36
CA LEU A 63 -5.92 -8.17 1.84
C LEU A 63 -5.08 -8.39 0.58
N SER A 64 -4.90 -9.65 0.16
CA SER A 64 -4.01 -10.02 -0.95
C SER A 64 -4.39 -9.37 -2.28
N LEU A 65 -5.69 -9.27 -2.57
CA LEU A 65 -6.19 -8.65 -3.80
C LEU A 65 -5.89 -7.15 -3.85
N ALA A 66 -6.19 -6.43 -2.75
CA ALA A 66 -5.93 -5.00 -2.67
C ALA A 66 -4.42 -4.68 -2.69
N LEU A 67 -3.59 -5.52 -2.05
CA LEU A 67 -2.13 -5.44 -2.14
C LEU A 67 -1.62 -5.67 -3.57
N ALA A 68 -2.18 -6.63 -4.30
CA ALA A 68 -1.83 -6.90 -5.69
C ALA A 68 -2.16 -5.71 -6.61
N GLU A 69 -3.30 -5.06 -6.39
CA GLU A 69 -3.69 -3.83 -7.12
C GLU A 69 -2.69 -2.68 -6.87
N VAL A 70 -2.23 -2.48 -5.63
CA VAL A 70 -1.18 -1.48 -5.32
C VAL A 70 0.13 -1.85 -6.00
N ARG A 71 0.54 -3.12 -5.97
CA ARG A 71 1.77 -3.59 -6.65
C ARG A 71 1.72 -3.35 -8.15
N ALA A 72 0.57 -3.62 -8.78
CA ALA A 72 0.37 -3.36 -10.21
C ALA A 72 0.42 -1.85 -10.52
N ALA A 73 -0.18 -1.02 -9.67
CA ALA A 73 -0.14 0.42 -9.83
C ALA A 73 1.28 0.99 -9.70
N ILE A 74 2.11 0.48 -8.79
CA ILE A 74 3.53 0.85 -8.65
C ILE A 74 4.32 0.42 -9.88
N ALA A 75 4.09 -0.80 -10.39
CA ALA A 75 4.75 -1.28 -11.60
C ALA A 75 4.47 -0.35 -12.78
N LEU A 76 3.20 0.03 -12.99
CA LEU A 76 2.80 0.97 -14.04
C LEU A 76 3.38 2.39 -13.84
N PHE A 77 3.51 2.82 -12.59
CA PHE A 77 4.14 4.10 -12.27
C PHE A 77 5.61 4.14 -12.69
N GLY A 78 6.33 3.02 -12.57
CA GLY A 78 7.75 2.94 -12.93
C GLY A 78 8.05 2.73 -14.42
N VAL A 79 7.06 2.37 -15.25
CA VAL A 79 7.21 2.33 -16.73
C VAL A 79 6.80 3.63 -17.40
N THR A 80 6.20 4.58 -16.67
CA THR A 80 5.88 5.89 -17.24
C THR A 80 7.16 6.74 -17.16
N PRO A 81 7.82 7.09 -18.28
CA PRO A 81 8.96 7.98 -18.24
C PRO A 81 8.50 9.33 -17.68
N ARG A 82 9.19 9.81 -16.65
CA ARG A 82 8.98 11.13 -16.07
C ARG A 82 9.58 12.23 -16.94
#